data_AF-A0A1M6BZS2-F1
#
_entry.id   AF-A0A1M6BZS2-F1
#
_cell.length_a   1.000
_cell.length_b   1.000
_cell.length_c   1.000
_cell.angle_alpha   90.00
_cell.angle_beta   90.00
_cell.angle_gamma   90.00
#
_symmetry.space_group_name_H-M   'P 1'
#
loop_
_entity.id
_entity.type
_entity.pdbx_description
1 polymer ?
#
loop_
_entity_poly.entity_id
_entity_poly.type
_entity_poly.pdbx_seq_one_letter_code
_entity_poly.pdbx_strand_id
1 'polypeptide(L)'
;MSKAVQFAFALGLCGILFGLCACKNENPDIDEKFIAAYVDMRVAEQMYGVTSPMTRLYRKATLKKYGYTRESFLAETDKILMNSDYWKPFQNRVVARLDSVLDPESFIKKKEEEAAKAKAKKEKVAPKPGEVK
;
A
#
# COMPACT_ATOMS: atom_id res chain seq x y z
N MET A 1 -1.75 32.06 50.44
CA MET A 1 -1.91 30.62 50.10
C MET A 1 -0.63 29.90 50.50
N SER A 2 -0.73 28.84 51.30
CA SER A 2 0.44 28.19 51.91
C SER A 2 1.26 27.43 50.86
N LYS A 3 2.59 27.55 50.89
CA LYS A 3 3.51 26.93 49.92
C LYS A 3 3.31 25.40 49.79
N ALA A 4 2.77 24.76 50.83
CA ALA A 4 2.40 23.34 50.80
C ALA A 4 1.32 22.98 49.77
N VAL A 5 0.38 23.90 49.49
CA VAL A 5 -0.71 23.69 48.51
C VAL A 5 -0.19 23.80 47.08
N GLN A 6 0.83 24.64 46.85
CA GLN A 6 1.49 24.78 45.54
C GLN A 6 2.31 23.53 45.16
N PHE A 7 3.00 22.91 46.12
CA PHE A 7 3.77 21.69 45.87
C PHE A 7 2.89 20.46 45.63
N ALA A 8 1.74 20.35 46.32
CA ALA A 8 0.78 19.27 46.09
C ALA A 8 0.15 19.33 44.69
N PHE A 9 -0.11 20.54 44.18
CA PHE A 9 -0.63 20.71 42.82
C PHE A 9 0.41 20.36 41.74
N ALA A 10 1.68 20.71 41.95
CA ALA A 10 2.75 20.42 41.00
C ALA A 10 3.05 18.90 40.88
N LEU A 11 3.03 18.18 42.00
CA LEU A 11 3.22 16.72 42.01
C LEU A 11 2.03 15.95 41.42
N GLY A 12 0.80 16.42 41.65
CA GLY A 12 -0.41 15.83 41.06
C GLY A 12 -0.48 16.01 39.54
N LEU A 13 -0.05 17.17 39.03
CA LEU A 13 -0.08 17.46 37.59
C LEU A 13 0.99 16.67 36.80
N CYS A 14 2.17 16.43 37.38
CA CYS A 14 3.22 15.61 36.76
C CYS A 14 2.85 14.11 36.68
N GLY A 15 2.10 13.58 37.64
CA GLY A 15 1.63 12.18 37.61
C GLY A 15 0.64 11.90 36.47
N ILE A 16 -0.20 12.87 36.12
CA ILE A 16 -1.19 12.75 35.03
C ILE A 16 -0.50 12.82 33.66
N LEU A 17 0.57 13.62 33.53
CA LEU A 17 1.33 13.75 32.27
C LEU A 17 2.17 12.50 31.95
N PHE A 18 2.69 11.78 32.96
CA PHE A 18 3.43 10.54 32.74
C PHE A 18 2.54 9.32 32.45
N GLY A 19 1.27 9.33 32.89
CA GLY A 19 0.29 8.28 32.57
C GLY A 19 -0.16 8.24 31.10
N LEU A 20 -0.02 9.36 30.37
CA LEU A 20 -0.48 9.48 28.98
C LEU A 20 0.59 9.10 27.93
N CYS A 21 1.83 8.83 28.33
CA CYS A 21 2.92 8.45 27.41
C CYS A 21 3.12 6.93 27.29
N ALA A 22 2.33 6.11 27.97
CA ALA A 22 2.40 4.65 27.90
C ALA A 22 1.50 4.04 26.80
N CYS A 23 1.15 4.81 25.76
CA CYS A 23 0.60 4.26 24.52
C CYS A 23 1.72 3.56 23.76
N LYS A 24 2.05 2.33 24.16
CA LYS A 24 2.78 1.38 23.34
C LYS A 24 1.87 1.03 22.16
N ASN A 25 1.82 1.92 21.16
CA ASN A 25 1.16 1.67 19.89
C ASN A 25 1.99 0.62 19.14
N GLU A 26 1.88 -0.64 19.55
CA GLU A 26 2.17 -1.75 18.65
C GLU A 26 1.14 -1.66 17.53
N ASN A 27 1.47 -0.87 16.50
CA ASN A 27 0.68 -0.79 15.30
C ASN A 27 0.60 -2.22 14.75
N PRO A 28 -0.59 -2.80 14.62
CA PRO A 28 -0.72 -4.16 14.14
C PRO A 28 -0.04 -4.28 12.78
N ASP A 29 0.83 -5.28 12.65
CA ASP A 29 1.53 -5.50 11.39
C ASP A 29 0.58 -6.16 10.38
N ILE A 30 0.46 -5.52 9.23
CA ILE A 30 -0.41 -5.94 8.13
C ILE A 30 0.51 -6.30 6.96
N ASP A 31 0.27 -7.45 6.35
CA ASP A 31 1.08 -7.90 5.22
C ASP A 31 0.99 -6.92 4.04
N GLU A 32 2.12 -6.40 3.60
CA GLU A 32 2.22 -5.50 2.43
C GLU A 32 1.74 -6.18 1.14
N LYS A 33 1.92 -7.51 1.03
CA LYS A 33 1.40 -8.26 -0.12
C LYS A 33 -0.13 -8.28 -0.12
N PHE A 34 -0.74 -8.35 1.06
CA PHE A 34 -2.20 -8.27 1.21
C PHE A 34 -2.69 -6.90 0.77
N ILE A 35 -2.05 -5.82 1.23
CA ILE A 35 -2.39 -4.44 0.82
C ILE A 35 -2.30 -4.28 -0.71
N ALA A 36 -1.20 -4.74 -1.31
CA ALA A 36 -1.02 -4.65 -2.76
C ALA A 36 -2.05 -5.47 -3.54
N ALA A 37 -2.35 -6.69 -3.08
CA ALA A 37 -3.39 -7.53 -3.68
C ALA A 37 -4.78 -6.89 -3.56
N TYR A 38 -5.12 -6.35 -2.39
CA TYR A 38 -6.39 -5.66 -2.14
C TYR A 38 -6.56 -4.46 -3.08
N VAL A 39 -5.54 -3.60 -3.18
CA VAL A 39 -5.57 -2.42 -4.06
C VAL A 39 -5.71 -2.83 -5.52
N ASP A 40 -4.92 -3.78 -6.01
CA ASP A 40 -5.00 -4.25 -7.40
C ASP A 40 -6.41 -4.80 -7.73
N MET A 41 -7.05 -5.51 -6.79
CA MET A 41 -8.43 -5.99 -6.98
C MET A 41 -9.43 -4.84 -7.02
N ARG A 42 -9.31 -3.85 -6.13
CA ARG A 42 -10.22 -2.69 -6.10
C ARG A 42 -10.10 -1.84 -7.36
N VAL A 43 -8.88 -1.62 -7.85
CA VAL A 43 -8.66 -0.93 -9.12
C VAL A 43 -9.32 -1.70 -10.27
N ALA A 44 -9.15 -3.02 -10.34
CA ALA A 44 -9.82 -3.82 -11.37
C ALA A 44 -11.36 -3.76 -11.28
N GLU A 45 -11.92 -3.76 -10.06
CA GLU A 45 -13.35 -3.61 -9.83
C GLU A 45 -13.88 -2.25 -10.31
N GLN A 46 -13.13 -1.17 -10.10
CA GLN A 46 -13.48 0.16 -10.60
C GLN A 46 -13.38 0.26 -12.13
N MET A 47 -12.37 -0.37 -12.73
CA MET A 47 -12.12 -0.30 -14.18
C MET A 47 -13.12 -1.11 -15.01
N TYR A 48 -13.53 -2.28 -14.52
CA TYR A 48 -14.33 -3.22 -15.31
C TYR A 48 -15.72 -3.50 -14.71
N GLY A 49 -16.00 -3.05 -13.49
CA GLY A 49 -17.24 -3.32 -12.76
C GLY A 49 -17.19 -4.63 -11.96
N VAL A 50 -17.81 -4.65 -10.78
CA VAL A 50 -17.69 -5.73 -9.78
C VAL A 50 -18.10 -7.11 -10.31
N THR A 51 -19.10 -7.16 -11.20
CA THR A 51 -19.69 -8.41 -11.73
C THR A 51 -19.15 -8.80 -13.11
N SER A 52 -18.25 -8.00 -13.70
CA SER A 52 -17.72 -8.28 -15.04
C SER A 52 -16.88 -9.56 -15.08
N PRO A 53 -16.98 -10.37 -16.16
CA PRO A 53 -16.09 -11.51 -16.38
C PRO A 53 -14.60 -11.13 -16.32
N MET A 54 -14.26 -9.92 -16.78
CA MET A 54 -12.89 -9.40 -16.73
C MET A 54 -12.40 -9.24 -15.29
N THR A 55 -13.22 -8.66 -14.42
CA THR A 55 -12.92 -8.51 -12.98
C THR A 55 -12.69 -9.86 -12.31
N ARG A 56 -13.43 -10.90 -12.70
CA ARG A 56 -13.22 -12.26 -12.18
C ARG A 56 -11.86 -12.82 -12.60
N LEU A 57 -11.44 -12.59 -13.85
CA LEU A 57 -10.12 -13.01 -14.32
C LEU A 57 -9.01 -12.25 -13.59
N TYR A 58 -9.16 -10.93 -13.43
CA TYR A 58 -8.22 -10.11 -12.67
C TYR A 58 -8.11 -10.56 -11.20
N ARG A 59 -9.22 -10.80 -10.50
CA ARG A 59 -9.18 -11.31 -9.11
C ARG A 59 -8.37 -12.61 -9.00
N LYS A 60 -8.58 -13.57 -9.91
CA LYS A 60 -7.80 -14.81 -9.95
C LYS A 60 -6.31 -14.56 -10.23
N ALA A 61 -6.01 -13.69 -11.19
CA ALA A 61 -4.63 -13.36 -11.54
C ALA A 61 -3.90 -12.63 -10.39
N THR A 62 -4.58 -11.71 -9.72
CA THR A 62 -4.06 -10.96 -8.57
C THR A 62 -3.77 -11.89 -7.39
N LEU A 63 -4.70 -12.78 -7.03
CA LEU A 63 -4.45 -13.79 -5.98
C LEU A 63 -3.19 -14.60 -6.28
N LYS A 64 -3.07 -15.12 -7.51
CA LYS A 64 -1.89 -15.87 -7.95
C LYS A 64 -0.60 -15.03 -7.91
N LYS A 65 -0.65 -13.77 -8.36
CA LYS A 65 0.49 -12.84 -8.39
C LYS A 65 1.10 -12.61 -7.00
N TYR A 66 0.26 -12.52 -5.97
CA TYR A 66 0.69 -12.25 -4.60
C TYR A 66 0.81 -13.51 -3.73
N GLY A 67 0.56 -14.69 -4.29
CA GLY A 67 0.72 -15.97 -3.58
C GLY A 67 -0.43 -16.31 -2.63
N TYR A 68 -1.61 -15.69 -2.80
CA TYR A 68 -2.79 -15.99 -2.00
C TYR A 68 -3.67 -17.05 -2.67
N THR A 69 -4.25 -17.90 -1.82
CA THR A 69 -5.50 -18.60 -2.15
C THR A 69 -6.69 -17.70 -1.85
N ARG A 70 -7.89 -18.08 -2.29
CA ARG A 70 -9.10 -17.33 -1.93
C ARG A 70 -9.30 -17.34 -0.41
N GLU A 71 -9.08 -18.48 0.22
CA GLU A 71 -9.34 -18.72 1.64
C GLU A 71 -8.37 -17.93 2.52
N SER A 72 -7.08 -17.93 2.17
CA SER A 72 -6.06 -17.15 2.91
C SER A 72 -6.28 -15.64 2.77
N PHE A 73 -6.67 -15.17 1.59
CA PHE A 73 -7.01 -13.76 1.39
C PHE A 73 -8.26 -13.33 2.19
N LEU A 74 -9.28 -14.20 2.24
CA LEU A 74 -10.48 -13.94 3.05
C LEU A 74 -10.15 -13.96 4.54
N ALA A 75 -9.30 -14.88 5.01
CA ALA A 75 -8.88 -14.91 6.41
C ALA A 75 -8.17 -13.61 6.85
N GLU A 76 -7.31 -13.03 6.01
CA GLU A 76 -6.70 -11.72 6.28
C GLU A 76 -7.73 -10.59 6.30
N THR A 77 -8.71 -10.66 5.39
CA THR A 77 -9.83 -9.69 5.37
C THR A 77 -10.64 -9.78 6.66
N ASP A 78 -10.98 -10.99 7.08
CA ASP A 78 -11.74 -11.24 8.31
C ASP A 78 -10.97 -10.80 9.55
N LYS A 79 -9.65 -11.04 9.61
CA LYS A 79 -8.79 -10.54 10.69
C LYS A 79 -8.90 -9.03 10.88
N ILE A 80 -8.91 -8.28 9.77
CA ILE A 80 -9.03 -6.81 9.79
C ILE A 80 -10.45 -6.38 10.17
N LEU A 81 -11.48 -7.10 9.70
CA LEU A 81 -12.88 -6.78 9.99
C LEU A 81 -13.26 -7.09 11.44
N MET A 82 -12.72 -8.16 12.01
CA MET A 82 -13.03 -8.63 13.36
C MET A 82 -12.26 -7.89 14.45
N ASN A 83 -11.19 -7.16 14.10
CA ASN A 83 -10.39 -6.40 15.04
C ASN A 83 -10.33 -4.91 14.66
N SER A 84 -11.00 -4.07 15.46
CA SER A 84 -11.05 -2.62 15.27
C SER A 84 -9.68 -1.95 15.21
N ASP A 85 -8.68 -2.51 15.88
CA ASP A 85 -7.35 -1.92 15.97
C ASP A 85 -6.60 -2.00 14.63
N TYR A 86 -7.00 -2.93 13.77
CA TYR A 86 -6.43 -3.11 12.43
C TYR A 86 -7.02 -2.13 11.40
N TRP A 87 -8.18 -1.55 11.68
CA TRP A 87 -8.93 -0.77 10.68
C TRP A 87 -8.18 0.48 10.21
N LYS A 88 -7.77 1.35 11.15
CA LYS A 88 -7.05 2.59 10.81
C LYS A 88 -5.68 2.30 10.16
N PRO A 89 -4.84 1.39 10.71
CA PRO A 89 -3.58 1.03 10.05
C PRO A 89 -3.78 0.48 8.64
N PHE A 90 -4.77 -0.39 8.44
CA PHE A 90 -5.11 -0.93 7.12
C PHE A 90 -5.46 0.18 6.13
N GLN A 91 -6.40 1.07 6.51
CA GLN A 91 -6.82 2.17 5.65
C GLN A 91 -5.65 3.07 5.26
N ASN A 92 -4.80 3.42 6.22
CA ASN A 92 -3.62 4.26 5.95
C ASN A 92 -2.67 3.61 4.93
N ARG A 93 -2.40 2.30 5.06
CA ARG A 93 -1.55 1.59 4.10
C ARG A 93 -2.20 1.46 2.72
N VAL A 94 -3.51 1.24 2.64
CA VAL A 94 -4.26 1.22 1.36
C VAL A 94 -4.16 2.57 0.66
N VAL A 95 -4.37 3.68 1.38
CA VAL A 95 -4.26 5.03 0.82
C VAL A 95 -2.84 5.30 0.34
N ALA A 96 -1.84 5.06 1.17
CA ALA A 96 -0.43 5.23 0.77
C ALA A 96 -0.07 4.40 -0.47
N ARG A 97 -0.62 3.18 -0.58
CA ARG A 97 -0.42 2.34 -1.75
C ARG A 97 -1.10 2.92 -2.99
N LEU A 98 -2.33 3.41 -2.87
CA LEU A 98 -3.04 4.07 -3.97
C LEU A 98 -2.29 5.33 -4.45
N ASP A 99 -1.81 6.16 -3.51
CA ASP A 99 -1.02 7.34 -3.84
C ASP A 99 0.26 6.95 -4.59
N SER A 100 0.96 5.89 -4.16
CA SER A 100 2.14 5.38 -4.88
C SER A 100 1.82 4.85 -6.27
N VAL A 101 0.61 4.32 -6.46
CA VAL A 101 0.14 3.81 -7.75
C VAL A 101 -0.35 4.94 -8.62
N LEU A 102 -0.70 6.11 -8.09
CA LEU A 102 -1.22 7.25 -8.86
C LEU A 102 -0.19 8.38 -9.02
N ASP A 103 1.00 8.25 -8.44
CA ASP A 103 2.09 9.23 -8.57
C ASP A 103 2.42 9.47 -10.06
N PRO A 104 1.99 10.61 -10.64
CA PRO A 104 2.12 10.90 -12.05
C PRO A 104 3.58 10.92 -12.50
N GLU A 105 4.50 11.32 -11.61
CA GLU A 105 5.92 11.40 -11.93
C GLU A 105 6.54 10.01 -12.17
N SER A 106 6.12 9.02 -11.39
CA SER A 106 6.59 7.64 -11.53
C SER A 106 6.14 7.00 -12.86
N PHE A 107 4.93 7.32 -13.33
CA PHE A 107 4.43 6.87 -14.63
C PHE A 107 5.14 7.52 -15.80
N ILE A 108 5.39 8.82 -15.71
CA ILE A 108 6.11 9.58 -16.75
C ILE A 108 7.51 9.01 -16.91
N LYS A 109 8.26 8.86 -15.80
CA LYS A 109 9.60 8.27 -15.80
C LYS A 109 9.63 6.85 -16.39
N LYS A 110 8.67 6.01 -16.00
CA LYS A 110 8.59 4.63 -16.53
C LYS A 110 8.30 4.60 -18.03
N LYS A 111 7.42 5.47 -18.52
CA LYS A 111 7.17 5.60 -19.97
C LYS A 111 8.39 6.12 -20.72
N GLU A 112 9.12 7.07 -20.15
CA GLU A 112 10.35 7.62 -20.73
C GLU A 112 11.44 6.54 -20.83
N GLU A 113 11.60 5.71 -19.79
CA GLU A 113 12.54 4.58 -19.80
C GLU A 113 12.16 3.51 -20.84
N GLU A 114 10.88 3.16 -20.94
CA GLU A 114 10.38 2.20 -21.93
C GLU A 114 10.56 2.74 -23.36
N ALA A 115 10.31 4.04 -23.58
CA ALA A 115 10.55 4.70 -24.85
C ALA A 115 12.04 4.77 -25.21
N ALA A 116 12.91 5.03 -24.23
CA ALA A 116 14.36 5.03 -24.42
C ALA A 116 14.89 3.64 -24.76
N LYS A 117 14.42 2.59 -24.07
CA LYS A 117 14.77 1.18 -24.36
C LYS A 117 14.27 0.75 -25.75
N ALA A 118 13.08 1.20 -26.17
CA ALA A 118 12.56 0.93 -27.51
C ALA A 118 13.36 1.62 -28.63
N LYS A 119 13.83 2.86 -28.39
CA LYS A 119 14.71 3.58 -29.33
C LYS A 119 16.09 2.94 -29.44
N ALA A 120 16.71 2.59 -28.32
CA ALA A 120 18.01 1.90 -28.30
C ALA A 120 17.98 0.52 -28.98
N LYS A 121 16.82 -0.17 -28.94
CA LYS A 121 16.64 -1.45 -29.64
C LYS A 121 16.50 -1.28 -31.16
N LYS A 122 15.94 -0.16 -31.64
CA LYS A 122 15.85 0.14 -33.09
C LYS A 122 17.19 0.53 -33.70
N GLU A 123 18.03 1.24 -32.95
CA GLU A 123 19.36 1.66 -33.40
C GLU A 123 20.36 0.49 -33.53
N LYS A 124 20.23 -0.55 -32.69
CA LYS A 124 21.03 -1.78 -32.80
C LYS A 124 20.63 -2.74 -33.92
N VAL A 125 19.51 -2.50 -34.62
CA VAL A 125 18.98 -3.38 -35.69
C VAL A 125 19.10 -2.73 -37.08
N ALA A 126 19.60 -1.49 -37.18
CA ALA A 126 19.90 -0.90 -38.49
C ALA A 126 21.07 -1.66 -39.14
N PRO A 127 20.89 -2.34 -40.30
CA PRO A 127 22.01 -2.95 -41.01
C PRO A 127 22.95 -1.85 -41.50
N LYS A 128 24.26 -2.03 -41.32
CA LYS A 128 25.27 -1.14 -41.89
C LYS A 128 25.05 -1.07 -43.41
N PRO A 129 24.89 0.13 -44.00
CA PRO A 129 24.81 0.24 -45.45
C PRO A 129 26.20 -0.01 -46.02
N GLY A 130 26.39 -1.20 -46.61
CA GLY A 130 27.59 -1.51 -47.39
C GLY A 130 28.21 -2.86 -47.06
N GLU A 131 27.55 -3.95 -47.47
CA GLU A 131 28.24 -5.17 -47.89
C GLU A 131 27.35 -5.89 -48.92
N VAL A 132 27.35 -5.33 -50.14
CA VAL A 132 27.00 -6.11 -51.33
C VAL A 132 28.32 -6.66 -51.85
N LYS A 133 28.48 -7.98 -51.78
CA LYS A 133 29.41 -8.73 -52.63
C LYS A 133 28.59 -9.63 -53.53
#